data_AF-A0A7G4RCZ5-F1
#
_entry.id   AF-A0A7G4RCZ5-F1
#
_cell.length_a   1.000
_cell.length_b   1.000
_cell.length_c   1.000
_cell.angle_alpha   90.00
_cell.angle_beta   90.00
_cell.angle_gamma   90.00
#
_symmetry.space_group_name_H-M   'P 1'
#
loop_
_entity.id
_entity.type
_entity.pdbx_description
1 polymer ?
#
loop_
_entity_poly.entity_id
_entity_poly.type
_entity_poly.pdbx_seq_one_letter_code
_entity_poly.pdbx_strand_id
1 'polypeptide(L)'
;MDKSKFLSKVLGIYLIIVSLAMFLNLEQFTIYVQALLKDAPLMLVLGLWTLMLGLLMVVSHNIWQWNWRLLITLISWVVLLKGASIFFYPHYIDQATFLFMQNKNIAYSAAGFELLLGIVLCYFGFKR
;
A
#
# COMPACT_ATOMS: atom_id res chain seq x y z
N MET A 1 5.03 -1.02 23.10
CA MET A 1 5.70 -1.65 21.94
C MET A 1 6.33 -0.53 21.14
N ASP A 2 7.57 -0.68 20.64
CA ASP A 2 8.15 0.32 19.73
C ASP A 2 7.18 0.57 18.58
N LYS A 3 6.79 1.83 18.32
CA LYS A 3 5.81 2.20 17.28
C LYS A 3 6.20 1.60 15.92
N SER A 4 7.50 1.53 15.65
CA SER A 4 8.07 0.87 14.48
C SER A 4 7.75 -0.63 14.42
N LYS A 5 7.89 -1.39 15.51
CA LYS A 5 7.55 -2.82 15.52
C LYS A 5 6.05 -3.03 15.34
N PHE A 6 5.21 -2.15 15.89
CA PHE A 6 3.76 -2.19 15.67
C PHE A 6 3.41 -2.01 14.19
N LEU A 7 3.87 -0.92 13.58
CA LEU A 7 3.65 -0.65 12.17
C LEU A 7 4.22 -1.75 11.27
N SER A 8 5.40 -2.29 11.59
CA SER A 8 5.99 -3.42 10.87
C SER A 8 5.08 -4.64 10.82
N LYS A 9 4.44 -4.99 11.95
CA LYS A 9 3.51 -6.13 12.02
C LYS A 9 2.26 -5.87 11.19
N VAL A 10 1.67 -4.68 11.34
CA VAL A 10 0.44 -4.30 10.62
C VAL A 10 0.69 -4.30 9.11
N LEU A 11 1.73 -3.61 8.66
CA LEU A 11 2.09 -3.53 7.24
C LEU A 11 2.54 -4.87 6.68
N GLY A 12 3.35 -5.62 7.44
CA GLY A 12 3.81 -6.94 7.02
C GLY A 12 2.65 -7.90 6.77
N ILE A 13 1.71 -8.00 7.71
CA ILE A 13 0.52 -8.85 7.57
C ILE A 13 -0.36 -8.36 6.41
N TYR A 14 -0.59 -7.04 6.31
CA TYR A 14 -1.39 -6.45 5.24
C TYR A 14 -0.84 -6.80 3.86
N LEU A 15 0.46 -6.57 3.63
CA LEU A 15 1.12 -6.83 2.34
C LEU A 15 1.08 -8.32 1.97
N ILE A 16 1.27 -9.22 2.94
CA ILE A 16 1.17 -10.66 2.70
C ILE A 16 -0.26 -11.05 2.29
N ILE A 17 -1.27 -10.57 2.99
CA ILE A 17 -2.67 -10.89 2.67
C ILE A 17 -3.05 -10.39 1.28
N VAL A 18 -2.72 -9.14 0.96
CA VAL A 18 -3.06 -8.51 -0.33
C VAL A 18 -2.33 -9.22 -1.49
N SER A 19 -1.02 -9.45 -1.36
CA SER A 19 -0.25 -10.14 -2.40
C SER A 19 -0.73 -11.57 -2.65
N LEU A 20 -1.04 -12.33 -1.60
CA LEU A 20 -1.62 -13.67 -1.76
C LEU A 20 -3.01 -13.62 -2.42
N ALA A 21 -3.86 -12.67 -2.04
CA ALA A 21 -5.15 -12.50 -2.69
C ALA A 21 -5.00 -12.17 -4.18
N MET A 22 -4.03 -11.33 -4.55
CA MET A 22 -3.70 -11.03 -5.95
C MET A 22 -3.17 -12.25 -6.70
N PHE A 23 -2.30 -13.07 -6.10
CA PHE A 23 -1.83 -14.30 -6.75
C PHE A 23 -2.96 -15.27 -7.05
N LEU A 24 -3.92 -15.40 -6.13
CA LEU A 24 -5.04 -16.33 -6.26
C LEU A 24 -6.14 -15.81 -7.20
N ASN A 25 -6.39 -14.50 -7.23
CA ASN A 25 -7.58 -13.92 -7.86
C ASN A 25 -7.28 -12.65 -8.68
N LEU A 26 -6.15 -12.61 -9.41
CA LEU A 26 -5.70 -11.41 -10.11
C LEU A 26 -6.77 -10.81 -11.03
N GLU A 27 -7.45 -11.63 -11.83
CA GLU A 27 -8.47 -11.15 -12.78
C GLU A 27 -9.63 -10.47 -12.07
N GLN A 28 -10.13 -11.08 -11.00
CA GLN A 28 -11.20 -10.52 -10.18
C GLN A 28 -10.76 -9.22 -9.51
N PHE A 29 -9.52 -9.19 -9.00
CA PHE A 29 -8.96 -8.00 -8.37
C PHE A 29 -8.83 -6.84 -9.37
N THR A 30 -8.40 -7.12 -10.61
CA THR A 30 -8.39 -6.14 -11.70
C THR A 30 -9.78 -5.61 -12.00
N ILE A 31 -10.80 -6.47 -12.07
CA ILE A 31 -12.19 -6.03 -12.28
C ILE A 31 -12.65 -5.09 -11.16
N TYR A 32 -12.38 -5.41 -9.89
CA TYR A 32 -12.75 -4.56 -8.76
C TYR A 32 -12.07 -3.20 -8.80
N VAL A 33 -10.78 -3.16 -9.10
CA VAL A 33 -10.07 -1.88 -9.21
C VAL A 33 -10.59 -1.06 -10.39
N GLN A 34 -10.88 -1.69 -11.54
CA GLN A 34 -11.50 -0.98 -12.66
C GLN A 34 -12.88 -0.41 -12.33
N ALA A 35 -13.70 -1.14 -11.58
CA ALA A 35 -14.99 -0.65 -11.10
C ALA A 35 -14.81 0.53 -10.13
N LEU A 36 -13.86 0.41 -9.19
CA LEU A 36 -13.56 1.46 -8.22
C LEU A 36 -13.09 2.76 -8.89
N LEU A 37 -12.20 2.67 -9.89
CA LEU A 37 -11.68 3.84 -10.61
C LEU A 37 -12.78 4.57 -11.40
N LYS A 38 -13.92 3.91 -11.69
CA LYS A 38 -15.08 4.53 -12.35
C LYS A 38 -16.06 5.16 -11.35
N ASP A 39 -15.97 4.83 -10.06
CA ASP A 39 -16.83 5.36 -9.00
C ASP A 39 -16.12 6.51 -8.27
N ALA A 40 -16.25 7.72 -8.80
CA ALA A 40 -15.59 8.90 -8.25
C ALA A 40 -15.98 9.22 -6.80
N PRO A 41 -17.26 9.14 -6.38
CA PRO A 41 -17.64 9.31 -4.97
C PRO A 41 -16.96 8.30 -4.04
N LEU A 42 -16.97 7.00 -4.39
CA LEU A 42 -16.32 5.98 -3.58
C LEU A 42 -14.80 6.19 -3.53
N MET A 43 -14.20 6.56 -4.67
CA MET A 43 -12.77 6.82 -4.75
C MET A 43 -12.35 8.02 -3.90
N LEU A 44 -13.18 9.07 -3.81
CA LEU A 44 -12.95 10.21 -2.91
C LEU A 44 -12.97 9.76 -1.44
N VAL A 45 -13.93 8.93 -1.05
CA VAL A 45 -14.03 8.38 0.31
C VAL A 45 -12.81 7.52 0.65
N LEU A 46 -12.38 6.63 -0.26
CA LEU A 46 -11.17 5.84 -0.06
C LEU A 46 -9.90 6.70 -0.05
N GLY A 47 -9.86 7.77 -0.85
CA GLY A 47 -8.81 8.77 -0.82
C GLY A 47 -8.69 9.43 0.54
N LEU A 48 -9.81 9.83 1.16
CA LEU A 48 -9.85 10.39 2.52
C LEU A 48 -9.22 9.42 3.53
N TRP A 49 -9.66 8.16 3.53
CA TRP A 49 -9.12 7.14 4.42
C TRP A 49 -7.64 6.87 4.17
N THR A 50 -7.22 6.80 2.91
CA THR A 50 -5.81 6.59 2.53
C THR A 50 -4.94 7.74 3.01
N LEU A 51 -5.39 8.99 2.85
CA LEU A 51 -4.70 10.18 3.34
C LEU A 51 -4.59 10.16 4.88
N MET A 52 -5.69 9.88 5.58
CA MET A 52 -5.71 9.78 7.03
C MET A 52 -4.74 8.72 7.55
N LEU A 53 -4.75 7.52 6.94
CA LEU A 53 -3.82 6.44 7.30
C LEU A 53 -2.36 6.84 7.03
N GLY A 54 -2.07 7.44 5.88
CA GLY A 54 -0.73 7.94 5.55
C GLY A 54 -0.23 8.97 6.56
N LEU A 55 -1.08 9.93 6.95
CA LEU A 55 -0.76 10.92 7.98
C LEU A 55 -0.46 10.25 9.32
N LEU A 56 -1.33 9.34 9.77
CA LEU A 56 -1.13 8.60 11.01
C LEU A 56 0.19 7.83 11.01
N MET A 57 0.53 7.19 9.88
CA MET A 57 1.76 6.43 9.73
C MET A 57 3.00 7.34 9.77
N VAL A 58 3.04 8.41 8.97
CA VAL A 58 4.18 9.35 8.93
C VAL A 58 4.37 10.04 10.27
N VAL A 59 3.31 10.52 10.92
CA VAL A 59 3.41 11.20 12.22
C VAL A 59 3.83 10.21 13.32
N SER A 60 3.38 8.96 13.25
CA SER A 60 3.77 7.93 14.24
C SER A 60 5.18 7.39 14.04
N HIS A 61 5.68 7.40 12.80
CA HIS A 61 6.95 6.80 12.41
C HIS A 61 7.56 7.53 11.21
N ASN A 62 8.54 8.38 11.50
CA ASN A 62 9.33 9.10 10.47
C ASN A 62 10.82 8.99 10.80
N ILE A 63 11.41 7.82 10.52
CA ILE A 63 12.80 7.51 10.85
C ILE A 63 13.59 7.29 9.56
N TRP A 64 14.49 8.21 9.25
CA TRP A 64 15.37 8.20 8.07
C TRP A 64 16.76 7.64 8.39
N GLN A 65 16.80 6.50 9.08
CA GLN A 65 18.04 5.80 9.39
C GLN A 65 18.18 4.58 8.47
N TRP A 66 19.38 4.28 8.00
CA TRP A 66 19.71 3.12 7.15
C TRP A 66 19.56 1.78 7.90
N ASN A 67 18.34 1.43 8.26
CA ASN A 67 17.93 0.15 8.85
C ASN A 67 16.50 -0.18 8.39
N TRP A 68 15.96 -1.33 8.83
CA TRP A 68 14.63 -1.81 8.41
C TRP A 68 13.49 -0.82 8.67
N ARG A 69 13.64 0.13 9.60
CA ARG A 69 12.64 1.16 9.87
C ARG A 69 12.46 2.13 8.72
N LEU A 70 13.46 2.26 7.85
CA LEU A 70 13.38 3.08 6.63
C LEU A 70 12.29 2.55 5.69
N LEU A 71 12.11 1.23 5.59
CA LEU A 71 11.05 0.63 4.76
C LEU A 71 9.67 1.12 5.18
N ILE A 72 9.41 1.17 6.50
CA ILE A 72 8.16 1.67 7.06
C ILE A 72 8.00 3.16 6.73
N THR A 73 9.05 3.95 6.89
CA THR A 73 9.02 5.38 6.54
C THR A 73 8.67 5.58 5.07
N LEU A 74 9.32 4.84 4.16
CA LEU A 74 9.05 4.91 2.72
C LEU A 74 7.61 4.53 2.38
N ILE A 75 7.10 3.42 2.92
CA ILE A 75 5.70 3.00 2.72
C ILE A 75 4.74 4.07 3.25
N SER A 76 5.01 4.63 4.43
CA SER A 76 4.18 5.67 5.05
C SER A 76 4.06 6.90 4.15
N TRP A 77 5.18 7.35 3.58
CA TRP A 77 5.20 8.46 2.64
C TRP A 77 4.50 8.14 1.32
N VAL A 78 4.66 6.93 0.77
CA VAL A 78 3.94 6.50 -0.44
C VAL A 78 2.42 6.52 -0.21
N VAL A 79 1.95 5.98 0.91
CA VAL A 79 0.52 5.98 1.27
C VAL A 79 0.00 7.41 1.43
N LEU A 80 0.75 8.28 2.12
CA LEU A 80 0.39 9.68 2.30
C LEU A 80 0.29 10.41 0.95
N LEU A 81 1.29 10.26 0.08
CA LEU A 81 1.33 10.91 -1.22
C LEU A 81 0.23 10.40 -2.15
N LYS A 82 -0.08 9.10 -2.12
CA LYS A 82 -1.22 8.51 -2.85
C LYS A 82 -2.55 9.06 -2.36
N GLY A 83 -2.74 9.15 -1.05
CA GLY A 83 -3.94 9.78 -0.49
C GLY A 83 -4.08 11.24 -0.93
N ALA A 84 -3.00 12.00 -0.85
CA ALA A 84 -2.97 13.40 -1.26
C ALA A 84 -3.22 13.60 -2.77
N SER A 85 -2.66 12.74 -3.62
CA SER A 85 -2.84 12.85 -5.08
C SER A 85 -4.29 12.67 -5.50
N ILE A 86 -5.06 11.81 -4.81
CA ILE A 86 -6.50 11.64 -5.07
C ILE A 86 -7.28 12.95 -4.82
N PHE A 87 -6.86 13.79 -3.85
CA PHE A 87 -7.48 15.09 -3.59
C PHE A 87 -7.05 16.18 -4.55
N PHE A 88 -5.75 16.27 -4.83
CA PHE A 88 -5.21 17.36 -5.65
C PHE A 88 -5.45 17.12 -7.15
N TYR A 89 -5.54 15.86 -7.56
CA TYR A 89 -5.66 15.46 -8.96
C TYR A 89 -6.79 14.44 -9.18
N PRO A 90 -8.05 14.75 -8.79
CA PRO A 90 -9.17 13.81 -8.85
C PRO A 90 -9.56 13.41 -10.27
N HIS A 91 -9.10 14.13 -11.30
CA HIS A 91 -9.34 13.78 -12.71
C HIS A 91 -8.29 12.81 -13.27
N TYR A 92 -7.10 12.75 -12.65
CA TYR A 92 -6.03 11.79 -12.95
C TYR A 92 -6.10 10.61 -11.97
N ILE A 93 -7.32 10.08 -11.82
CA ILE A 93 -7.63 8.87 -11.05
C ILE A 93 -6.57 7.81 -11.37
N ASP A 94 -5.79 7.46 -10.33
CA ASP A 94 -4.64 6.53 -10.26
C ASP A 94 -4.38 5.69 -11.54
N GLN A 95 -4.02 6.37 -12.64
CA GLN A 95 -3.85 5.73 -13.96
C GLN A 95 -2.67 4.77 -13.91
N ALA A 96 -1.68 5.06 -13.06
CA ALA A 96 -0.60 4.16 -12.76
C ALA A 96 -1.14 2.82 -12.25
N THR A 97 -1.99 2.82 -11.22
CA THR A 97 -2.64 1.60 -10.72
C THR A 97 -3.40 0.86 -11.81
N PHE A 98 -4.14 1.57 -12.67
CA PHE A 98 -4.84 0.94 -13.79
C PHE A 98 -3.88 0.25 -14.78
N LEU A 99 -2.83 0.94 -15.20
CA LEU A 99 -1.82 0.42 -16.14
C LEU A 99 -1.07 -0.77 -15.56
N PHE A 100 -0.74 -0.73 -14.26
CA PHE A 100 -0.10 -1.83 -13.55
C PHE A 100 -0.96 -3.10 -13.56
N MET A 101 -2.28 -2.96 -13.41
CA MET A 101 -3.20 -4.09 -13.32
C MET A 101 -3.64 -4.67 -14.66
N GLN A 102 -3.49 -3.93 -15.76
CA GLN A 102 -3.74 -4.47 -17.10
C GLN A 102 -2.66 -5.45 -17.54
N ASN A 103 -1.40 -5.20 -17.17
CA ASN A 103 -0.30 -6.07 -17.53
C ASN A 103 -0.09 -7.14 -16.46
N LYS A 104 -0.57 -8.36 -16.72
CA LYS A 104 -0.47 -9.50 -15.79
C LYS A 104 0.96 -9.74 -15.28
N ASN A 105 1.97 -9.61 -16.13
CA ASN A 105 3.37 -9.82 -15.72
C ASN A 105 3.84 -8.76 -14.72
N ILE A 106 3.45 -7.50 -14.94
CA ILE A 106 3.79 -6.42 -14.02
C ILE A 106 3.01 -6.57 -12.70
N ALA A 107 1.72 -6.91 -12.78
CA ALA A 107 0.90 -7.14 -11.59
C ALA A 107 1.43 -8.30 -10.72
N TYR A 108 1.81 -9.44 -11.30
CA TYR A 108 2.41 -10.55 -10.56
C TYR A 108 3.79 -10.19 -10.00
N SER A 109 4.57 -9.39 -10.73
CA SER A 109 5.87 -8.91 -10.25
C SER A 109 5.73 -7.96 -9.07
N ALA A 110 4.74 -7.05 -9.12
CA ALA A 110 4.40 -6.15 -8.02
C ALA A 110 3.92 -6.94 -6.79
N ALA A 111 3.00 -7.89 -6.97
CA ALA A 111 2.52 -8.77 -5.89
C ALA A 111 3.68 -9.58 -5.27
N GLY A 112 4.62 -10.07 -6.07
CA GLY A 112 5.82 -10.76 -5.57
C GLY A 112 6.73 -9.85 -4.75
N PHE A 113 6.95 -8.63 -5.22
CA PHE A 113 7.71 -7.63 -4.47
C PHE A 113 7.03 -7.27 -3.14
N GLU A 114 5.72 -7.03 -3.15
CA GLU A 114 4.94 -6.74 -1.94
C GLU A 114 4.96 -7.91 -0.96
N LEU A 115 4.87 -9.15 -1.44
CA LEU A 115 4.96 -10.34 -0.60
C LEU A 115 6.32 -10.42 0.10
N LEU A 116 7.41 -10.23 -0.62
CA LEU A 116 8.76 -10.21 -0.06
C LEU A 116 8.92 -9.10 0.99
N LEU A 117 8.44 -7.89 0.67
CA LEU A 117 8.46 -6.75 1.58
C LEU A 117 7.65 -7.06 2.85
N GLY A 118 6.49 -7.68 2.71
CA GLY A 118 5.63 -8.12 3.80
C GLY A 118 6.31 -9.13 4.72
N ILE A 119 6.97 -10.15 4.15
CA ILE A 119 7.75 -11.14 4.90
C ILE A 119 8.88 -10.48 5.68
N VAL A 120 9.62 -9.57 5.06
CA VAL A 120 10.72 -8.83 5.70
C VAL A 120 10.20 -8.00 6.87
N LEU A 121 9.10 -7.27 6.70
CA LEU A 121 8.49 -6.47 7.77
C LEU A 121 7.92 -7.34 8.89
N CYS A 122 7.31 -8.48 8.58
CA CYS A 122 6.87 -9.43 9.60
C CYS A 122 8.07 -9.96 10.40
N TYR A 123 9.15 -10.37 9.74
CA TYR A 123 10.35 -10.85 10.41
C TYR A 123 10.87 -9.83 11.43
N PHE A 124 11.07 -8.56 11.03
CA PHE A 124 11.54 -7.52 11.95
C PHE A 124 10.51 -7.12 13.00
N GLY A 125 9.22 -7.16 12.67
CA GLY A 125 8.13 -6.82 13.59
C GLY A 125 7.97 -7.82 14.72
N PHE A 126 8.09 -9.12 14.44
CA PHE A 126 7.90 -10.21 15.42
C PHE A 126 9.19 -10.65 16.11
N LYS A 127 10.37 -10.27 15.61
CA LYS A 127 11.64 -10.51 16.29
C LYS A 127 11.65 -9.86 17.68
N ARG A 128 11.95 -10.66 18.71
CA ARG A 128 12.04 -10.21 20.11
C ARG A 128 13.13 -9.15 20.25
#